data_AF-A0A0F9GXS3-F1
#
_entry.id   AF-A0A0F9GXS3-F1
#
_cell.length_a   1.000
_cell.length_b   1.000
_cell.length_c   1.000
_cell.angle_alpha   90.00
_cell.angle_beta   90.00
_cell.angle_gamma   90.00
#
_symmetry.space_group_name_H-M   'P 1'
#
loop_
_entity.id
_entity.type
_entity.pdbx_description
1 polymer ?
#
loop_
_entity_poly.entity_id
_entity_poly.type
_entity_poly.pdbx_seq_one_letter_code
_entity_poly.pdbx_strand_id
1 'polypeptide(L)' 'MNEKEKQFQRALGTFDRYIVILNIKRRDTKSLLRETRVVEAGNEHDAFEEAVQRCMEETNTVRRDQITLRNCYKWEPKF' A
#
# COMPACT_ATOMS: atom_id res chain seq x y z
N MET A 1 -7.60 9.64 -6.55
CA MET A 1 -8.96 9.17 -6.22
C MET A 1 -9.57 10.08 -5.15
N ASN A 2 -10.76 10.65 -5.38
CA ASN A 2 -11.38 11.60 -4.44
C ASN A 2 -12.05 10.85 -3.27
N GLU A 3 -12.09 11.41 -2.06
CA GLU A 3 -12.65 10.73 -0.86
C GLU A 3 -14.13 10.34 -1.03
N LYS A 4 -14.89 11.09 -1.84
CA LYS A 4 -16.28 10.75 -2.19
C LYS A 4 -16.40 9.48 -3.04
N GLU A 5 -15.48 9.26 -3.99
CA GLU A 5 -15.46 8.03 -4.79
C GLU A 5 -15.08 6.83 -3.92
N LYS A 6 -14.17 7.03 -2.95
CA LYS A 6 -13.82 6.01 -1.94
C LYS A 6 -14.97 5.62 -1.04
N GLN A 7 -15.86 6.53 -0.65
CA GLN A 7 -17.03 6.16 0.16
C GLN A 7 -18.12 5.48 -0.70
N PHE A 8 -18.32 5.96 -1.93
CA PHE A 8 -19.35 5.42 -2.82
C PHE A 8 -19.05 3.98 -3.26
N GLN A 9 -17.83 3.69 -3.71
CA GLN A 9 -17.43 2.32 -4.08
C GLN A 9 -17.39 1.36 -2.86
N ARG A 10 -17.31 1.89 -1.63
CA ARG A 10 -17.34 1.11 -0.37
C ARG A 10 -18.75 0.69 -0.02
N ALA A 11 -19.71 1.58 -0.26
CA ALA A 11 -21.13 1.26 -0.18
C ALA A 11 -21.55 0.23 -1.24
N LEU A 12 -20.91 0.22 -2.41
CA LEU A 12 -21.16 -0.75 -3.48
C LEU A 12 -20.44 -2.10 -3.29
N GLY A 13 -19.58 -2.26 -2.28
CA GLY A 13 -18.80 -3.49 -2.08
C GLY A 13 -17.71 -3.74 -3.13
N THR A 14 -17.33 -2.71 -3.90
CA THR A 14 -16.40 -2.79 -5.03
C THR A 14 -14.93 -2.54 -4.68
N PHE A 15 -14.58 -2.36 -3.40
CA PHE A 15 -13.17 -2.27 -3.02
C PHE A 15 -12.56 -3.65 -2.86
N ASP A 16 -11.64 -3.93 -3.79
CA ASP A 16 -10.69 -4.99 -3.61
C ASP A 16 -9.68 -4.59 -2.53
N ARG A 17 -9.47 -5.51 -1.59
CA ARG A 17 -8.36 -5.37 -0.64
C ARG A 17 -7.11 -5.88 -1.35
N TYR A 18 -6.01 -5.18 -1.19
CA TYR A 18 -4.72 -5.60 -1.70
C TYR A 18 -3.75 -5.81 -0.55
N ILE A 19 -3.05 -6.93 -0.55
CA ILE A 19 -1.88 -7.19 0.28
C ILE A 19 -0.66 -6.70 -0.50
N VAL A 20 -0.09 -5.59 -0.06
CA VAL A 20 1.08 -4.96 -0.67
C VAL A 20 2.29 -5.24 0.22
N ILE A 21 3.33 -5.84 -0.37
CA ILE A 21 4.61 -6.09 0.30
C ILE A 21 5.64 -5.11 -0.25
N LEU A 22 6.17 -4.27 0.63
CA LEU A 22 7.15 -3.23 0.34
C LEU A 22 8.54 -3.65 0.82
N ASN A 23 9.57 -3.31 0.06
CA ASN A 23 10.95 -3.30 0.51
C ASN A 23 11.37 -1.85 0.76
N ILE A 24 11.87 -1.55 1.96
CA ILE A 24 12.29 -0.22 2.38
C ILE A 24 13.79 -0.25 2.66
N LYS A 25 14.56 0.52 1.88
CA LYS A 25 16.00 0.66 2.05
C LYS A 25 16.32 1.79 3.02
N ARG A 26 16.76 1.47 4.23
CA ARG A 26 17.24 2.50 5.17
C ARG A 26 18.66 2.92 4.78
N ARG A 27 18.84 4.21 4.49
CA ARG A 27 20.13 4.77 4.03
C ARG A 27 21.24 4.54 5.05
N ASP A 28 20.90 4.64 6.34
CA ASP A 28 21.88 4.66 7.42
C ASP A 28 22.37 3.27 7.84
N THR A 29 21.61 2.21 7.54
CA THR A 29 21.87 0.89 8.12
C THR A 29 22.21 -0.18 7.09
N LYS A 30 22.23 0.14 5.78
CA LYS A 30 22.28 -0.84 4.67
C LYS A 30 21.23 -1.97 4.81
N SER A 31 20.25 -1.80 5.69
CA SER A 31 19.27 -2.81 6.06
C SER A 31 18.03 -2.64 5.19
N LEU A 32 17.50 -3.76 4.74
CA LEU A 32 16.27 -3.84 3.96
C LEU A 32 15.14 -4.26 4.90
N LEU A 33 14.26 -3.33 5.23
CA LEU A 33 13.04 -3.63 5.97
C LEU A 33 11.98 -4.13 4.99
N ARG A 34 11.29 -5.21 5.34
CA ARG A 34 10.11 -5.68 4.60
C ARG A 34 8.87 -5.34 5.39
N GLU A 35 7.91 -4.76 4.69
CA GLU A 35 6.67 -4.33 5.31
C GLU A 35 5.49 -4.83 4.50
N THR A 36 4.51 -5.43 5.18
CA THR A 36 3.29 -5.92 4.56
C THR A 36 2.15 -5.02 5.00
N ARG A 37 1.40 -4.47 4.04
CA ARG A 37 0.24 -3.64 4.29
C ARG A 37 -0.98 -4.18 3.58
N VAL A 38 -2.13 -3.99 4.20
CA VAL A 38 -3.43 -4.23 3.57
C VAL A 38 -4.07 -2.88 3.30
N VAL A 39 -4.42 -2.63 2.04
CA VAL A 39 -5.03 -1.37 1.59
C VAL A 39 -6.26 -1.65 0.75
N GLU A 40 -7.23 -0.75 0.82
CA GLU A 40 -8.42 -0.77 -0.04
C GLU A 40 -8.14 0.14 -1.24
N ALA A 41 -8.17 -0.40 -2.44
CA ALA A 41 -7.87 0.35 -3.66
C ALA A 41 -8.67 -0.18 -4.85
N GLY A 42 -8.80 0.64 -5.90
CA GLY A 42 -9.47 0.22 -7.13
C GLY A 42 -8.59 -0.67 -8.02
N ASN A 43 -7.26 -0.62 -7.86
CA ASN A 43 -6.28 -1.39 -8.63
C ASN A 43 -4.96 -1.53 -7.86
N GLU A 44 -4.04 -2.36 -8.36
CA GLU A 44 -2.74 -2.62 -7.74
C GLU A 44 -1.82 -1.39 -7.67
N HIS A 45 -1.92 -0.48 -8.64
CA HIS A 45 -1.09 0.73 -8.67
C HIS A 45 -1.49 1.70 -7.55
N ASP A 46 -2.79 1.97 -7.42
CA ASP A 46 -3.35 2.79 -6.34
C ASP A 46 -3.08 2.16 -4.98
N ALA A 47 -3.17 0.82 -4.88
CA ALA A 47 -2.80 0.09 -3.67
C ALA A 47 -1.34 0.32 -3.29
N PHE A 48 -0.44 0.26 -4.26
CA PHE A 48 0.98 0.52 -4.02
C PHE A 48 1.23 1.96 -3.57
N GLU A 49 0.70 2.96 -4.27
CA GLU A 49 0.89 4.36 -3.89
C GLU A 49 0.31 4.66 -2.50
N GLU A 50 -0.85 4.09 -2.15
CA GLU A 50 -1.43 4.24 -0.82
C GLU A 50 -0.59 3.56 0.27
N ALA A 51 -0.08 2.35 0.02
CA ALA A 51 0.79 1.65 0.96
C ALA A 51 2.11 2.41 1.18
N VAL A 52 2.64 3.03 0.12
CA VAL A 52 3.85 3.84 0.18
C VAL A 52 3.60 5.14 0.94
N GLN A 53 2.50 5.85 0.65
CA GLN A 53 2.15 7.09 1.34
C GLN A 53 2.03 6.86 2.86
N ARG A 54 1.31 5.81 3.28
CA ARG A 54 1.18 5.47 4.71
C ARG A 54 2.53 5.11 5.34
N CYS A 55 3.39 4.39 4.63
CA CYS A 55 4.73 4.07 5.11
C CYS A 55 5.58 5.32 5.36
N MET A 56 5.49 6.32 4.48
CA MET A 56 6.17 7.61 4.64
C MET A 56 5.58 8.44 5.79
N GLU A 57 4.26 8.46 5.94
CA GLU A 57 3.56 9.18 7.02
C GLU A 57 3.90 8.61 8.41
N GLU A 58 3.93 7.28 8.55
CA GLU A 58 4.30 6.62 9.80
C GLU A 58 5.80 6.70 10.10
N THR A 59 6.62 6.73 9.04
CA THR A 59 8.07 6.75 9.15
C THR A 59 8.62 8.02 8.49
N ASN A 60 8.57 9.15 9.21
CA ASN A 60 9.07 10.47 8.78
C ASN A 60 10.53 10.49 8.25
N THR A 61 11.28 9.41 8.42
CA THR A 61 12.67 9.24 7.97
C THR A 61 12.81 8.47 6.65
N VAL A 62 11.72 7.91 6.11
CA VAL A 62 11.72 7.14 4.86
C VAL A 62 11.18 8.00 3.73
N ARG A 63 11.95 8.10 2.64
CA ARG A 63 11.55 8.79 1.41
C ARG A 63 10.98 7.82 0.39
N ARG A 64 10.19 8.36 -0.54
CA ARG A 64 9.52 7.61 -1.63
C ARG A 64 10.48 6.74 -2.45
N ASP A 65 11.67 7.25 -2.74
CA ASP A 65 12.72 6.59 -3.55
C ASP A 65 13.36 5.38 -2.83
N GLN A 66 13.18 5.29 -1.51
CA GLN A 66 13.67 4.18 -0.70
C GLN A 66 12.69 3.00 -0.65
N ILE A 67 11.46 3.18 -1.15
CA ILE A 67 10.38 2.20 -1.07
C ILE A 67 10.15 1.60 -2.45
N THR A 68 10.25 0.28 -2.54
CA THR A 68 10.01 -0.48 -3.77
C THR A 68 8.96 -1.55 -3.54
N LEU A 69 8.11 -1.77 -4.55
CA LEU A 69 7.15 -2.86 -4.52
C LEU A 69 7.89 -4.20 -4.63
N ARG A 70 7.62 -5.11 -3.69
CA ARG A 70 8.07 -6.51 -3.78
C ARG A 70 6.99 -7.37 -4.40
N ASN A 71 5.77 -7.29 -3.87
CA ASN A 71 4.63 -8.02 -4.40
C ASN A 71 3.33 -7.29 -4.06
N CYS A 72 2.30 -7.51 -4.88
CA CYS A 72 0.95 -7.02 -4.66
C CYS A 72 -0.01 -8.17 -4.97
N TYR A 73 -0.93 -8.46 -4.05
CA TYR A 73 -1.93 -9.50 -4.25
C TYR A 73 -3.30 -8.93 -3.98
N LYS A 74 -4.23 -9.13 -4.90
CA LYS A 74 -5.65 -8.96 -4.61
C LYS A 74 -6.06 -10.01 -3.57
N TRP A 75 -6.56 -9.55 -2.43
CA TRP A 75 -7.13 -10.39 -1.39
C TRP A 75 -8.56 -10.74 -1.77
N GLU A 76 -8.79 -12.00 -2.09
CA GLU A 76 -10.10 -12.55 -2.35
C GLU A 76 -10.55 -13.37 -1.13
N PRO A 77 -11.71 -13.06 -0.50
CA PRO A 77 -12.23 -13.88 0.57
C PRO A 77 -12.54 -15.29 0.02
N LYS A 78 -11.89 -16.32 0.58
CA LYS A 78 -12.32 -17.71 0.35
C LYS A 78 -13.53 -17.98 1.23
N PHE A 79 -14.68 -18.14 0.59
CA PHE A 79 -15.91 -18.63 1.22
C PHE A 79 -15.90 -20.16 1.35
#